data_AF-A0AAU9TE91-F1
#
_entry.id   AF-A0AAU9TE91-F1
#
_cell.length_a   1.000
_cell.length_b   1.000
_cell.length_c   1.000
_cell.angle_alpha   90.00
_cell.angle_beta   90.00
_cell.angle_gamma   90.00
#
_symmetry.space_group_name_H-M   'P 1'
#
loop_
_entity.id
_entity.type
_entity.pdbx_description
1 polymer ?
#
loop_
_entity_poly.entity_id
_entity_poly.type
_entity_poly.pdbx_seq_one_letter_code
_entity_poly.pdbx_strand_id
1 'polypeptide(L)'
;MRVSLCLMAIACFIAGACAGKLPSFIKPCAASDPNLDQCIASVITGAGPKFAQGIPELGIKPLDPADLGKVVVKNPALNVIFEDTVVTGLAGFRLNNFKINVEKGKVLLDFTANVTLKAHYEMDGQVLILPIKGSGQTKIKITNLNIVIRYTYKTVDGYWTITDHKDTYKMDNAHFKFTNLFGGNKELADTTIKFLNENSLIIMQEIAPPAIDQIISSCVLEVRKLFKEIPAEELLAQ
;
A
#
# COMPACT_ATOMS: atom_id res chain seq x y z
N MET A 1 41.86 53.88 -12.28
CA MET A 1 42.38 52.70 -13.00
C MET A 1 43.12 51.83 -11.99
N ARG A 2 42.73 50.60 -11.64
CA ARG A 2 41.94 49.58 -12.31
C ARG A 2 41.19 48.75 -11.26
N VAL A 3 39.86 48.82 -11.28
CA VAL A 3 38.97 47.78 -10.78
C VAL A 3 38.68 46.91 -11.99
N SER A 4 39.06 45.62 -12.02
CA SER A 4 38.43 44.60 -12.88
C SER A 4 39.09 43.22 -12.77
N LEU A 5 38.21 42.22 -12.63
CA LEU A 5 38.37 40.80 -12.95
C LEU A 5 39.10 39.88 -11.96
N CYS A 6 38.55 39.80 -10.73
CA CYS A 6 38.40 38.51 -10.05
C CYS A 6 37.00 37.96 -10.40
N LEU A 7 36.83 37.25 -11.53
CA LEU A 7 35.60 36.50 -11.82
C LEU A 7 35.83 35.54 -12.99
N MET A 8 35.26 34.33 -12.86
CA MET A 8 35.27 33.19 -13.80
C MET A 8 36.43 32.19 -13.69
N ALA A 9 36.48 31.53 -12.54
CA ALA A 9 36.59 30.07 -12.54
C ALA A 9 35.60 29.52 -11.50
N ILE A 10 34.31 29.86 -11.68
CA ILE A 10 33.23 29.04 -11.12
C ILE A 10 33.29 27.75 -11.94
N ALA A 11 34.10 26.80 -11.48
CA ALA A 11 33.97 25.42 -11.90
C ALA A 11 32.52 25.05 -11.61
N CYS A 12 31.76 24.90 -12.69
CA CYS A 12 30.42 24.37 -12.70
C CYS A 12 30.43 23.06 -11.91
N PHE A 13 30.11 23.12 -10.62
CA PHE A 13 29.37 22.06 -9.97
C PHE A 13 28.03 22.02 -10.71
N ILE A 14 28.03 21.38 -11.88
CA ILE A 14 26.82 20.78 -12.40
C ILE A 14 26.49 19.77 -11.32
N ALA A 15 25.62 20.17 -10.39
CA ALA A 15 24.83 19.25 -9.62
C ALA A 15 23.93 18.53 -10.63
N GLY A 16 24.55 17.63 -11.41
CA GLY A 16 23.81 16.56 -12.04
C GLY A 16 23.25 15.81 -10.86
N ALA A 17 21.96 16.03 -10.60
CA ALA A 17 21.21 15.12 -9.75
C ALA A 17 21.56 13.73 -10.28
N CYS A 18 22.24 12.93 -9.45
CA CYS A 18 22.57 11.57 -9.82
C CYS A 18 21.23 10.86 -9.99
N ALA A 19 20.78 10.73 -11.25
CA ALA A 19 19.55 10.02 -11.56
C ALA A 19 19.65 8.63 -10.92
N GLY A 20 18.59 8.23 -10.22
CA GLY A 20 18.55 6.92 -9.61
C GLY A 20 18.62 5.85 -10.69
N LYS A 21 19.40 4.80 -10.44
CA LYS A 21 19.47 3.64 -11.33
C LYS A 21 18.36 2.67 -10.95
N LEU A 22 17.63 2.17 -11.96
CA LEU A 22 16.59 1.17 -11.71
C LEU A 22 17.19 -0.07 -11.02
N PRO A 23 16.61 -0.53 -9.90
CA PRO A 23 17.07 -1.72 -9.20
C PRO A 23 17.16 -2.93 -10.12
N SER A 24 18.25 -3.69 -10.05
CA SER A 24 18.58 -4.75 -11.03
C SER A 24 17.58 -5.91 -11.10
N PHE A 25 16.71 -6.05 -10.10
CA PHE A 25 15.64 -7.05 -10.09
C PHE A 25 14.36 -6.58 -10.81
N ILE A 26 14.26 -5.30 -11.14
CA ILE A 26 13.22 -4.72 -12.00
C ILE A 26 13.80 -4.63 -13.40
N LYS A 27 13.24 -5.38 -14.35
CA LYS A 27 13.64 -5.33 -15.75
C LYS A 27 12.66 -4.44 -16.50
N PRO A 28 13.10 -3.37 -17.18
CA PRO A 28 12.19 -2.50 -17.90
C PRO A 28 11.62 -3.18 -19.14
N CYS A 29 10.44 -2.74 -19.56
CA CYS A 29 9.79 -3.13 -20.80
C CYS A 29 10.01 -2.06 -21.85
N ALA A 30 10.08 -2.44 -23.13
CA ALA A 30 10.13 -1.48 -24.23
C ALA A 30 8.75 -0.84 -24.43
N ALA A 31 8.68 0.49 -24.54
CA ALA A 31 7.45 1.23 -24.80
C ALA A 31 6.79 0.81 -26.13
N SER A 32 7.60 0.37 -27.09
CA SER A 32 7.16 -0.13 -28.39
C SER A 32 6.72 -1.60 -28.39
N ASP A 33 6.78 -2.30 -27.26
CA ASP A 33 6.40 -3.71 -27.18
C ASP A 33 4.90 -3.88 -27.50
N PRO A 34 4.52 -4.64 -28.55
CA PRO A 34 3.11 -4.89 -28.86
C PRO A 34 2.36 -5.62 -27.73
N ASN A 35 3.08 -6.25 -26.79
CA ASN A 35 2.55 -6.93 -25.60
C ASN A 35 2.99 -6.22 -24.30
N LEU A 36 3.05 -4.89 -24.32
CA LEU A 36 3.53 -4.08 -23.21
C LEU A 36 2.83 -4.40 -21.87
N ASP A 37 1.50 -4.58 -21.88
CA ASP A 37 0.74 -4.96 -20.69
C ASP A 37 1.27 -6.26 -20.07
N GLN A 38 1.54 -7.28 -20.88
CA GLN A 38 2.04 -8.59 -20.44
C GLN A 38 3.49 -8.52 -19.96
N CYS A 39 4.31 -7.71 -20.63
CA CYS A 39 5.68 -7.47 -20.20
C CYS A 39 5.68 -6.86 -18.78
N ILE A 40 4.96 -5.74 -18.58
CA ILE A 40 4.93 -5.06 -17.28
C ILE A 40 4.27 -5.95 -16.21
N ALA A 41 3.21 -6.67 -16.56
CA ALA A 41 2.60 -7.65 -15.66
C ALA A 41 3.62 -8.68 -15.14
N SER A 42 4.47 -9.20 -16.04
CA SER A 42 5.53 -10.15 -15.68
C SER A 42 6.58 -9.52 -14.77
N VAL A 43 6.93 -8.25 -15.00
CA VAL A 43 7.83 -7.48 -14.13
C VAL A 43 7.22 -7.31 -12.75
N ILE A 44 5.95 -6.90 -12.65
CA ILE A 44 5.24 -6.74 -11.38
C ILE A 44 5.19 -8.07 -10.62
N THR A 45 4.83 -9.17 -11.30
CA THR A 45 4.79 -10.50 -10.66
C THR A 45 6.16 -10.98 -10.17
N GLY A 46 7.23 -10.74 -10.94
CA GLY A 46 8.58 -11.18 -10.57
C GLY A 46 9.29 -10.28 -9.55
N ALA A 47 9.13 -8.97 -9.68
CA ALA A 47 9.82 -7.98 -8.86
C ALA A 47 9.01 -7.53 -7.64
N GLY A 48 7.68 -7.61 -7.69
CA GLY A 48 6.77 -7.14 -6.64
C GLY A 48 7.08 -7.70 -5.25
N PRO A 49 7.34 -9.01 -5.07
CA PRO A 49 7.70 -9.56 -3.76
C PRO A 49 9.01 -8.99 -3.20
N LYS A 50 9.97 -8.61 -4.06
CA LYS A 50 11.21 -7.94 -3.64
C LYS A 50 10.96 -6.46 -3.35
N PHE A 51 10.16 -5.79 -4.16
CA PHE A 51 9.74 -4.42 -3.91
C PHE A 51 9.04 -4.27 -2.54
N ALA A 52 8.20 -5.25 -2.17
CA ALA A 52 7.51 -5.28 -0.89
C ALA A 52 8.46 -5.42 0.33
N GLN A 53 9.70 -5.87 0.13
CA GLN A 53 10.72 -5.89 1.20
C GLN A 53 11.35 -4.51 1.45
N GLY A 54 11.04 -3.52 0.61
CA GLY A 54 11.65 -2.20 0.63
C GLY A 54 12.88 -2.10 -0.26
N ILE A 55 13.29 -0.87 -0.54
CA ILE A 55 14.49 -0.53 -1.33
C ILE A 55 15.18 0.64 -0.60
N PRO A 56 16.02 0.36 0.41
CA PRO A 56 16.62 1.38 1.28
C PRO A 56 17.37 2.48 0.53
N GLU A 57 18.06 2.12 -0.55
CA GLU A 57 18.80 3.04 -1.41
C GLU A 57 17.91 4.07 -2.12
N LEU A 58 16.62 3.79 -2.27
CA LEU A 58 15.60 4.71 -2.81
C LEU A 58 14.69 5.30 -1.71
N GLY A 59 15.02 5.07 -0.43
CA GLY A 59 14.17 5.48 0.70
C GLY A 59 12.82 4.76 0.74
N ILE A 60 12.68 3.64 0.02
CA ILE A 60 11.45 2.85 -0.05
C ILE A 60 11.39 1.92 1.16
N LYS A 61 10.33 2.06 1.95
CA LYS A 61 10.13 1.26 3.16
C LYS A 61 9.53 -0.12 2.82
N PRO A 62 9.70 -1.12 3.71
CA PRO A 62 8.98 -2.38 3.58
C PRO A 62 7.46 -2.18 3.53
N LEU A 63 6.80 -2.90 2.63
CA LEU A 63 5.34 -3.04 2.55
C LEU A 63 4.89 -4.41 3.08
N ASP A 64 5.81 -5.31 3.41
CA ASP A 64 5.51 -6.57 4.10
C ASP A 64 6.67 -6.98 5.02
N PRO A 65 6.55 -6.82 6.36
CA PRO A 65 5.40 -6.22 7.05
C PRO A 65 5.24 -4.71 6.77
N ALA A 66 4.01 -4.27 6.55
CA ALA A 66 3.65 -2.85 6.53
C ALA A 66 3.30 -2.38 7.95
N ASP A 67 4.00 -1.36 8.42
CA ASP A 67 3.71 -0.68 9.69
C ASP A 67 2.77 0.49 9.43
N LEU A 68 1.56 0.40 10.00
CA LEU A 68 0.53 1.45 9.91
C LEU A 68 0.46 2.28 11.20
N GLY A 69 1.21 1.93 12.26
CA GLY A 69 1.12 2.60 13.55
C GLY A 69 -0.30 2.60 14.13
N LYS A 70 -0.90 3.79 14.23
CA LYS A 70 -2.23 3.99 14.81
C LYS A 70 -3.30 4.05 13.73
N VAL A 71 -4.29 3.16 13.82
CA VAL A 71 -5.50 3.18 12.97
C VAL A 71 -6.71 3.40 13.86
N VAL A 72 -7.58 4.35 13.49
CA VAL A 72 -8.78 4.68 14.26
C VAL A 72 -10.02 4.41 13.40
N VAL A 73 -10.91 3.58 13.93
CA VAL A 73 -12.25 3.37 13.39
C VAL A 73 -13.23 4.05 14.35
N LYS A 74 -13.87 5.12 13.89
CA LYS A 74 -14.81 5.87 14.72
C LYS A 74 -16.07 6.20 13.96
N ASN A 75 -17.18 5.67 14.44
CA ASN A 75 -18.53 6.00 13.99
C ASN A 75 -19.43 6.23 15.23
N PRO A 76 -20.70 6.64 15.07
CA PRO A 76 -21.58 6.93 16.21
C PRO A 76 -21.83 5.74 17.15
N ALA A 77 -21.76 4.51 16.65
CA ALA A 77 -22.02 3.30 17.42
C ALA A 77 -20.74 2.65 17.96
N LEU A 78 -19.60 2.81 17.28
CA LEU A 78 -18.38 2.07 17.53
C LEU A 78 -17.15 2.99 17.51
N ASN A 79 -16.33 2.84 18.54
CA ASN A 79 -14.98 3.39 18.59
C ASN A 79 -13.98 2.24 18.75
N VAL A 80 -13.08 2.07 17.78
CA VAL A 80 -11.96 1.14 17.85
C VAL A 80 -10.67 1.90 17.55
N ILE A 81 -9.69 1.72 18.43
CA ILE A 81 -8.34 2.19 18.25
C ILE A 81 -7.46 0.97 18.10
N PHE A 82 -6.70 0.89 17.01
CA PHE A 82 -5.62 -0.04 16.83
C PHE A 82 -4.30 0.70 16.96
N GLU A 83 -3.41 0.20 17.82
CA GLU A 83 -2.04 0.69 18.01
C GLU A 83 -1.04 -0.40 17.65
N ASP A 84 0.17 0.01 17.27
CA ASP A 84 1.22 -0.87 16.76
C ASP A 84 0.70 -1.80 15.64
N THR A 85 -0.07 -1.22 14.72
CA THR A 85 -0.78 -1.95 13.68
C THR A 85 0.19 -2.41 12.60
N VAL A 86 0.35 -3.72 12.47
CA VAL A 86 1.21 -4.36 11.47
C VAL A 86 0.37 -5.23 10.55
N VAL A 87 0.56 -5.04 9.24
CA VAL A 87 -0.08 -5.84 8.19
C VAL A 87 0.98 -6.68 7.48
N THR A 88 0.66 -7.94 7.24
CA THR A 88 1.54 -8.92 6.57
C THR A 88 0.79 -9.63 5.45
N GLY A 89 1.51 -10.18 4.48
CA GLY A 89 0.99 -10.99 3.37
C GLY A 89 0.83 -10.25 2.04
N LEU A 90 1.15 -8.95 1.99
CA LEU A 90 1.14 -8.16 0.75
C LEU A 90 2.18 -8.63 -0.27
N ALA A 91 3.34 -9.14 0.16
CA ALA A 91 4.37 -9.68 -0.73
C ALA A 91 3.92 -10.97 -1.45
N GLY A 92 2.91 -11.66 -0.91
CA GLY A 92 2.30 -12.85 -1.50
C GLY A 92 1.16 -12.56 -2.48
N PHE A 93 1.04 -11.34 -2.99
CA PHE A 93 -0.03 -10.97 -3.91
C PHE A 93 0.02 -11.77 -5.21
N ARG A 94 -1.15 -11.96 -5.81
CA ARG A 94 -1.33 -12.45 -7.17
C ARG A 94 -1.86 -11.33 -8.03
N LEU A 95 -1.14 -11.01 -9.10
CA LEU A 95 -1.62 -10.06 -10.11
C LEU A 95 -2.80 -10.71 -10.87
N ASN A 96 -3.92 -9.99 -10.96
CA ASN A 96 -5.10 -10.41 -11.72
C ASN A 96 -5.10 -9.79 -13.11
N ASN A 97 -4.85 -8.49 -13.18
CA ASN A 97 -4.89 -7.73 -14.42
C ASN A 97 -3.99 -6.49 -14.30
N PHE A 98 -3.36 -6.13 -15.40
CA PHE A 98 -2.60 -4.90 -15.54
C PHE A 98 -2.92 -4.30 -16.91
N LYS A 99 -3.17 -3.00 -16.95
CA LYS A 99 -3.34 -2.23 -18.18
C LYS A 99 -2.61 -0.91 -18.08
N ILE A 100 -1.87 -0.55 -19.12
CA ILE A 100 -1.29 0.78 -19.28
C ILE A 100 -1.73 1.41 -20.59
N ASN A 101 -2.03 2.70 -20.54
CA ASN A 101 -2.14 3.55 -21.72
C ASN A 101 -1.10 4.65 -21.56
N VAL A 102 0.05 4.47 -22.23
CA VAL A 102 1.21 5.35 -22.12
C VAL A 102 0.87 6.76 -22.62
N GLU A 103 0.17 6.88 -23.74
CA GLU A 103 -0.23 8.18 -24.33
C GLU A 103 -1.08 9.03 -23.38
N LYS A 104 -2.01 8.39 -22.66
CA LYS A 104 -2.93 9.07 -21.73
C LYS A 104 -2.40 9.10 -20.30
N GLY A 105 -1.24 8.48 -20.04
CA GLY A 105 -0.68 8.32 -18.69
C GLY A 105 -1.65 7.64 -17.74
N LYS A 106 -2.33 6.57 -18.16
CA LYS A 106 -3.34 5.86 -17.34
C LYS A 106 -2.91 4.44 -17.06
N VAL A 107 -3.05 4.00 -15.81
CA VAL A 107 -2.77 2.63 -15.38
C VAL A 107 -3.97 2.06 -14.63
N LEU A 108 -4.24 0.78 -14.87
CA LEU A 108 -5.06 -0.08 -14.03
C LEU A 108 -4.17 -1.20 -13.49
N LEU A 109 -4.19 -1.36 -12.17
CA LEU A 109 -3.55 -2.44 -11.46
C LEU A 109 -4.61 -3.17 -10.64
N ASP A 110 -4.75 -4.47 -10.86
CA ASP A 110 -5.69 -5.33 -10.14
C ASP A 110 -4.92 -6.51 -9.57
N PHE A 111 -4.93 -6.66 -8.25
CA PHE A 111 -4.25 -7.75 -7.56
C PHE A 111 -5.08 -8.27 -6.39
N THR A 112 -4.76 -9.49 -5.95
CA THR A 112 -5.38 -10.13 -4.79
C THR A 112 -4.30 -10.59 -3.83
N ALA A 113 -4.49 -10.36 -2.53
CA ALA A 113 -3.61 -10.86 -1.49
C ALA A 113 -4.41 -11.46 -0.32
N ASN A 114 -3.78 -12.37 0.41
CA ASN A 114 -4.25 -12.78 1.73
C ASN A 114 -3.45 -12.00 2.75
N VAL A 115 -4.11 -11.21 3.58
CA VAL A 115 -3.43 -10.33 4.53
C VAL A 115 -3.79 -10.67 5.97
N THR A 116 -2.84 -10.45 6.88
CA THR A 116 -3.08 -10.56 8.32
C THR A 116 -2.69 -9.25 8.98
N LEU A 117 -3.65 -8.63 9.66
CA LEU A 117 -3.45 -7.51 10.56
C LEU A 117 -3.24 -8.04 11.99
N LYS A 118 -2.24 -7.48 12.68
CA LYS A 118 -2.03 -7.62 14.12
C LYS A 118 -1.91 -6.24 14.73
N ALA A 119 -2.48 -6.05 15.90
CA ALA A 119 -2.43 -4.78 16.62
C ALA A 119 -2.74 -5.01 18.10
N HIS A 120 -2.35 -4.05 18.94
CA HIS A 120 -3.07 -3.81 20.19
C HIS A 120 -4.37 -3.08 19.85
N TYR A 121 -5.50 -3.49 20.42
CA TYR A 121 -6.77 -2.81 20.21
C TYR A 121 -7.34 -2.29 21.53
N GLU A 122 -8.11 -1.22 21.43
CA GLU A 122 -9.07 -0.76 22.42
C GLU A 122 -10.38 -0.49 21.70
N MET A 123 -11.48 -1.09 22.17
CA MET A 123 -12.80 -0.90 21.58
C MET A 123 -13.87 -0.66 22.64
N ASP A 124 -14.80 0.23 22.31
CA ASP A 124 -16.00 0.49 23.09
C ASP A 124 -17.14 0.89 22.13
N GLY A 125 -18.35 0.41 22.41
CA GLY A 125 -19.54 0.71 21.63
C GLY A 125 -20.30 -0.54 21.22
N GLN A 126 -20.75 -0.57 19.97
CA GLN A 126 -21.66 -1.56 19.43
C GLN A 126 -21.31 -1.85 17.97
N VAL A 127 -21.20 -3.13 17.63
CA VAL A 127 -21.05 -3.60 16.24
C VAL A 127 -22.36 -4.26 15.83
N LEU A 128 -23.01 -3.73 14.80
CA LEU A 128 -24.39 -4.08 14.44
C LEU A 128 -25.35 -3.93 15.63
N ILE A 129 -25.76 -5.04 16.25
CA ILE A 129 -26.66 -5.08 17.43
C ILE A 129 -25.94 -5.50 18.71
N LEU A 130 -24.64 -5.84 18.63
CA LEU A 130 -23.90 -6.38 19.76
C LEU A 130 -23.08 -5.30 20.46
N PRO A 131 -23.35 -5.01 21.74
CA PRO A 131 -22.43 -4.23 22.57
C PRO A 131 -21.08 -4.95 22.63
N ILE A 132 -20.01 -4.20 22.41
CA ILE A 132 -18.65 -4.74 22.44
C ILE A 132 -17.74 -3.79 23.20
N LYS A 133 -16.92 -4.37 24.08
CA LYS A 133 -15.89 -3.63 24.81
C LYS A 133 -14.71 -4.53 25.08
N GLY A 134 -13.51 -4.00 24.99
CA GLY A 134 -12.31 -4.72 25.37
C GLY A 134 -11.04 -4.00 24.98
N SER A 135 -9.93 -4.45 25.54
CA SER A 135 -8.59 -4.00 25.17
C SER A 135 -7.63 -5.18 25.26
N GLY A 136 -6.81 -5.37 24.23
CA GLY A 136 -5.91 -6.52 24.17
C GLY A 136 -5.24 -6.66 22.81
N GLN A 137 -4.79 -7.86 22.49
CA GLN A 137 -4.21 -8.20 21.19
C GLN A 137 -5.30 -8.64 20.22
N THR A 138 -5.20 -8.20 18.97
CA THR A 138 -6.04 -8.67 17.87
C THR A 138 -5.23 -9.32 16.76
N LYS A 139 -5.86 -10.27 16.08
CA LYS A 139 -5.40 -10.82 14.81
C LYS A 139 -6.58 -10.94 13.87
N ILE A 140 -6.56 -10.18 12.79
CA ILE A 140 -7.58 -10.19 11.75
C ILE A 140 -6.95 -10.75 10.49
N LYS A 141 -7.47 -11.87 9.99
CA LYS A 141 -7.06 -12.45 8.71
C LYS A 141 -8.09 -12.10 7.66
N ILE A 142 -7.65 -11.59 6.52
CA ILE A 142 -8.52 -11.29 5.37
C ILE A 142 -8.11 -12.22 4.23
N THR A 143 -9.08 -12.96 3.71
CA THR A 143 -8.88 -13.89 2.61
C THR A 143 -9.36 -13.27 1.31
N ASN A 144 -8.54 -13.41 0.26
CA ASN A 144 -8.78 -12.90 -1.08
C ASN A 144 -9.15 -11.40 -1.10
N LEU A 145 -8.38 -10.58 -0.39
CA LEU A 145 -8.49 -9.13 -0.50
C LEU A 145 -8.04 -8.72 -1.91
N ASN A 146 -9.01 -8.41 -2.76
CA ASN A 146 -8.80 -7.90 -4.10
C ASN A 146 -8.84 -6.38 -4.09
N ILE A 147 -7.79 -5.76 -4.63
CA ILE A 147 -7.65 -4.31 -4.73
C ILE A 147 -7.46 -3.97 -6.21
N VAL A 148 -8.26 -3.02 -6.68
CA VAL A 148 -8.15 -2.44 -8.02
C VAL A 148 -7.80 -0.97 -7.88
N ILE A 149 -6.63 -0.58 -8.36
CA ILE A 149 -6.14 0.80 -8.36
C ILE A 149 -6.10 1.30 -9.80
N ARG A 150 -6.76 2.42 -10.05
CA ARG A 150 -6.65 3.18 -11.30
C ARG A 150 -5.95 4.49 -10.99
N TYR A 151 -4.83 4.75 -11.63
CA TYR A 151 -4.11 6.01 -11.43
C TYR A 151 -3.75 6.68 -12.76
N THR A 152 -3.58 7.99 -12.67
CA THR A 152 -3.03 8.81 -13.75
C THR A 152 -1.64 9.28 -13.37
N TYR A 153 -0.76 9.38 -14.36
CA TYR A 153 0.56 9.93 -14.19
C TYR A 153 0.91 10.88 -15.33
N LYS A 154 1.87 11.76 -15.08
CA LYS A 154 2.48 12.65 -16.07
C LYS A 154 4.00 12.56 -15.97
N THR A 155 4.68 12.86 -17.07
CA THR A 155 6.13 13.10 -17.04
C THR A 155 6.40 14.56 -16.71
N VAL A 156 7.14 14.81 -15.64
CA VAL A 156 7.59 16.14 -15.20
C VAL A 156 9.10 16.06 -15.01
N ASP A 157 9.85 16.90 -15.71
CA ASP A 157 11.32 16.93 -15.69
C ASP A 157 11.99 15.56 -15.95
N GLY A 158 11.37 14.72 -16.79
CA GLY A 158 11.86 13.39 -17.12
C GLY A 158 11.42 12.27 -16.16
N TYR A 159 10.66 12.57 -15.11
CA TYR A 159 10.21 11.62 -14.09
C TYR A 159 8.70 11.42 -14.11
N TRP A 160 8.23 10.23 -13.78
CA TRP A 160 6.79 9.98 -13.62
C TRP A 160 6.28 10.57 -12.31
N THR A 161 5.14 11.24 -12.36
CA THR A 161 4.44 11.77 -11.18
C THR A 161 3.00 11.31 -11.21
N ILE A 162 2.58 10.57 -10.18
CA ILE A 162 1.18 10.14 -10.01
C ILE A 162 0.34 11.37 -9.64
N THR A 163 -0.58 11.77 -10.52
CA THR A 163 -1.41 12.98 -10.36
C THR A 163 -2.73 12.72 -9.67
N ASP A 164 -3.31 11.54 -9.86
CA ASP A 164 -4.58 11.14 -9.24
C ASP A 164 -4.66 9.62 -9.17
N HIS A 165 -5.38 9.08 -8.19
CA HIS A 165 -5.69 7.67 -8.11
C HIS A 165 -7.07 7.45 -7.51
N LYS A 166 -7.71 6.37 -7.94
CA LYS A 166 -8.94 5.83 -7.38
C LYS A 166 -8.76 4.35 -7.15
N ASP A 167 -9.18 3.89 -6.00
CA ASP A 167 -9.13 2.50 -5.64
C ASP A 167 -10.50 1.97 -5.24
N THR A 168 -10.65 0.66 -5.39
CA THR A 168 -11.78 -0.11 -4.89
C THR A 168 -11.24 -1.43 -4.38
N TYR A 169 -11.88 -1.98 -3.36
CA TYR A 169 -11.51 -3.28 -2.84
C TYR A 169 -12.74 -4.14 -2.56
N LYS A 170 -12.51 -5.46 -2.57
CA LYS A 170 -13.45 -6.47 -2.11
C LYS A 170 -12.68 -7.60 -1.44
N MET A 171 -13.35 -8.38 -0.62
CA MET A 171 -12.75 -9.53 0.06
C MET A 171 -13.78 -10.65 0.16
N ASP A 172 -13.31 -11.88 0.21
CA ASP A 172 -14.20 -13.05 0.26
C ASP A 172 -14.57 -13.41 1.70
N ASN A 173 -13.65 -13.20 2.65
CA ASN A 173 -13.88 -13.50 4.06
C ASN A 173 -12.90 -12.73 4.96
N ALA A 174 -13.29 -12.56 6.22
CA ALA A 174 -12.37 -12.20 7.30
C ALA A 174 -12.54 -13.12 8.51
N HIS A 175 -11.46 -13.31 9.27
CA HIS A 175 -11.48 -14.05 10.53
C HIS A 175 -10.86 -13.18 11.64
N PHE A 176 -11.66 -12.93 12.67
CA PHE A 176 -11.34 -12.12 13.82
C PHE A 176 -10.90 -12.96 15.01
N LYS A 177 -9.84 -12.50 15.69
CA LYS A 177 -9.46 -12.96 17.02
C LYS A 177 -9.15 -11.75 17.88
N PHE A 178 -9.84 -11.62 19.00
CA PHE A 178 -9.63 -10.56 19.97
C PHE A 178 -9.38 -11.21 21.33
N THR A 179 -8.36 -10.77 22.06
CA THR A 179 -8.12 -11.22 23.44
C THR A 179 -8.69 -10.20 24.42
N ASN A 180 -9.19 -10.65 25.57
CA ASN A 180 -9.64 -9.77 26.65
C ASN A 180 -10.85 -8.86 26.27
N LEU A 181 -11.78 -9.41 25.49
CA LEU A 181 -13.13 -8.85 25.40
C LEU A 181 -13.85 -8.97 26.76
N PHE A 182 -14.66 -7.98 27.10
CA PHE A 182 -15.49 -7.92 28.31
C PHE A 182 -14.71 -8.21 29.61
N GLY A 183 -13.47 -7.71 29.70
CA GLY A 183 -12.61 -7.94 30.87
C GLY A 183 -12.25 -9.41 31.10
N GLY A 184 -12.27 -10.23 30.05
CA GLY A 184 -11.90 -11.64 30.12
C GLY A 184 -13.07 -12.60 30.38
N ASN A 185 -14.32 -12.13 30.34
CA ASN A 185 -15.48 -13.03 30.39
C ASN A 185 -15.50 -13.94 29.15
N LYS A 186 -15.14 -15.21 29.34
CA LYS A 186 -14.97 -16.18 28.26
C LYS A 186 -16.26 -16.47 27.49
N GLU A 187 -17.39 -16.59 28.17
CA GLU A 187 -18.67 -16.93 27.54
C GLU A 187 -19.13 -15.81 26.59
N LEU A 188 -19.09 -14.56 27.06
CA LEU A 188 -19.40 -13.40 26.24
C LEU A 188 -18.40 -13.24 25.09
N ALA A 189 -17.10 -13.37 25.38
CA ALA A 189 -16.06 -13.25 24.37
C ALA A 189 -16.21 -14.29 23.25
N ASP A 190 -16.39 -15.57 23.59
CA ASP A 190 -16.53 -16.66 22.62
C ASP A 190 -17.79 -16.46 21.75
N THR A 191 -18.91 -16.06 22.37
CA THR A 191 -20.17 -15.78 21.66
C THR A 191 -20.02 -14.59 20.71
N THR A 192 -19.42 -13.49 21.16
CA THR A 192 -19.19 -12.30 20.31
C THR A 192 -18.22 -12.62 19.18
N ILE A 193 -17.10 -13.30 19.44
CA ILE A 193 -16.14 -13.67 18.39
C ILE A 193 -16.78 -14.59 17.36
N LYS A 194 -17.63 -15.53 17.78
CA LYS A 194 -18.39 -16.37 16.85
C LYS A 194 -19.28 -15.53 15.95
N PHE A 195 -20.06 -14.61 16.51
CA PHE A 195 -20.90 -13.69 15.74
C PHE A 195 -20.10 -12.85 14.75
N LEU A 196 -18.96 -12.27 15.17
CA LEU A 196 -18.10 -11.47 14.29
C LEU A 196 -17.60 -12.28 13.09
N ASN A 197 -17.23 -13.54 13.31
CA ASN A 197 -16.74 -14.43 12.26
C ASN A 197 -17.86 -14.92 11.33
N GLU A 198 -19.06 -15.20 11.86
CA GLU A 198 -20.24 -15.59 11.07
C GLU A 198 -20.75 -14.44 10.19
N ASN A 199 -20.54 -13.19 10.60
CA ASN A 199 -21.01 -11.99 9.90
C ASN A 199 -19.86 -11.19 9.26
N SER A 200 -18.72 -11.83 9.01
CA SER A 200 -17.43 -11.16 8.80
C SER A 200 -17.42 -10.07 7.73
N LEU A 201 -18.10 -10.29 6.60
CA LEU A 201 -18.15 -9.31 5.51
C LEU A 201 -18.88 -8.03 5.90
N ILE A 202 -19.98 -8.13 6.64
CA ILE A 202 -20.74 -6.96 7.11
C ILE A 202 -19.88 -6.20 8.14
N ILE A 203 -19.22 -6.91 9.06
CA ILE A 203 -18.32 -6.29 10.03
C ILE A 203 -17.18 -5.54 9.32
N MET A 204 -16.57 -6.15 8.30
CA MET A 204 -15.49 -5.52 7.54
C MET A 204 -15.94 -4.26 6.82
N GLN A 205 -17.21 -4.12 6.40
CA GLN A 205 -17.71 -2.87 5.83
C GLN A 205 -17.64 -1.71 6.82
N GLU A 206 -17.79 -1.97 8.12
CA GLU A 206 -17.72 -0.93 9.16
C GLU A 206 -16.28 -0.60 9.60
N ILE A 207 -15.38 -1.60 9.64
CA ILE A 207 -14.06 -1.43 10.29
C ILE A 207 -12.87 -1.42 9.35
N ALA A 208 -12.99 -1.99 8.15
CA ALA A 208 -11.88 -2.10 7.21
C ALA A 208 -11.44 -0.77 6.56
N PRO A 209 -12.34 0.18 6.22
CA PRO A 209 -11.95 1.32 5.38
C PRO A 209 -10.72 2.08 5.87
N PRO A 210 -10.60 2.50 7.14
CA PRO A 210 -9.42 3.25 7.59
C PRO A 210 -8.10 2.47 7.42
N ALA A 211 -8.11 1.17 7.71
CA ALA A 211 -6.92 0.33 7.57
C ALA A 211 -6.56 0.10 6.09
N ILE A 212 -7.55 -0.20 5.24
CA ILE A 212 -7.32 -0.44 3.81
C ILE A 212 -6.85 0.83 3.11
N ASP A 213 -7.46 1.98 3.40
CA ASP A 213 -7.08 3.28 2.83
C ASP A 213 -5.62 3.62 3.18
N GLN A 214 -5.20 3.33 4.41
CA GLN A 214 -3.83 3.56 4.86
C GLN A 214 -2.83 2.59 4.22
N ILE A 215 -3.20 1.31 4.02
CA ILE A 215 -2.38 0.34 3.28
C ILE A 215 -2.18 0.83 1.84
N ILE A 216 -3.26 1.19 1.15
CA ILE A 216 -3.20 1.65 -0.24
C ILE A 216 -2.37 2.94 -0.35
N SER A 217 -2.60 3.89 0.55
CA SER A 217 -1.84 5.14 0.61
C SER A 217 -0.34 4.91 0.82
N SER A 218 0.02 3.95 1.68
CA SER A 218 1.41 3.56 1.91
C SER A 218 2.03 2.95 0.64
N CYS A 219 1.35 2.01 -0.01
CA CYS A 219 1.81 1.43 -1.29
C CYS A 219 2.01 2.50 -2.37
N VAL A 220 1.05 3.42 -2.53
CA VAL A 220 1.13 4.52 -3.51
C VAL A 220 2.29 5.47 -3.17
N LEU A 221 2.52 5.78 -1.89
CA LEU A 221 3.65 6.60 -1.45
C LEU A 221 4.99 5.97 -1.84
N GLU A 222 5.16 4.66 -1.61
CA GLU A 222 6.39 3.96 -1.93
C GLU A 222 6.63 3.86 -3.46
N VAL A 223 5.56 3.70 -4.26
CA VAL A 223 5.66 3.79 -5.73
C VAL A 223 6.02 5.21 -6.19
N ARG A 224 5.49 6.25 -5.55
CA ARG A 224 5.86 7.65 -5.85
C ARG A 224 7.34 7.92 -5.61
N LYS A 225 7.94 7.31 -4.58
CA LYS A 225 9.40 7.43 -4.35
C LYS A 225 10.18 6.81 -5.49
N LEU A 226 9.81 5.59 -5.93
CA LEU A 226 10.43 4.96 -7.09
C LEU A 226 10.37 5.88 -8.32
N PHE A 227 9.19 6.41 -8.64
CA PHE A 227 9.01 7.26 -9.83
C PHE A 227 9.72 8.62 -9.76
N LYS A 228 9.97 9.12 -8.55
CA LYS A 228 10.71 10.37 -8.33
C LYS A 228 12.23 10.18 -8.48
N GLU A 229 12.73 9.01 -8.11
CA GLU A 229 14.17 8.73 -8.15
C GLU A 229 14.63 8.16 -9.51
N ILE A 230 13.75 7.43 -10.22
CA ILE A 230 14.10 6.75 -11.46
C ILE A 230 13.52 7.51 -12.68
N PRO A 231 14.35 7.88 -13.67
CA PRO A 231 13.87 8.50 -14.92
C PRO A 231 12.82 7.63 -15.64
N ALA A 232 11.87 8.28 -16.30
CA ALA A 232 10.80 7.60 -17.03
C ALA A 232 11.31 6.61 -18.09
N GLU A 233 12.41 6.94 -18.77
CA GLU A 233 13.05 6.10 -19.80
C GLU A 233 13.77 4.86 -19.23
N GLU A 234 14.13 4.89 -17.94
CA GLU A 234 14.68 3.74 -17.23
C GLU A 234 13.55 2.82 -16.74
N LEU A 235 12.38 3.37 -16.40
CA LEU A 235 11.19 2.59 -16.01
C LEU A 235 10.53 1.90 -17.23
N LEU A 236 10.54 2.58 -18.37
CA LEU A 236 9.99 2.13 -19.63
C LEU A 236 10.99 2.45 -20.75
N ALA A 237 11.72 1.43 -21.19
CA ALA A 237 12.76 1.56 -22.20
C ALA A 237 12.16 2.06 -23.52
N GLN A 238 12.90 2.90 -24.26
CA GLN A 238 12.47 3.38 -25.58
C GLN A 238 12.63 2.31 -26.66
#